data_AF-A0A2P7QNU1-F1
#
_entry.id   AF-A0A2P7QNU1-F1
#
_cell.length_a   1.000
_cell.length_b   1.000
_cell.length_c   1.000
_cell.angle_alpha   90.00
_cell.angle_beta   90.00
_cell.angle_gamma   90.00
#
_symmetry.space_group_name_H-M   'P 1'
#
loop_
_entity.id
_entity.type
_entity.pdbx_description
1 polymer ?
#
loop_
_entity_poly.entity_id
_entity_poly.type
_entity_poly.pdbx_seq_one_letter_code
_entity_poly.pdbx_strand_id
1 'polypeptide(L)'
;MHCHRNRSDRHYGGPEEGGWWYDCGTFVRVLGFHLDEDRANQLAACANRLLEVVQRRRRQVDSVLYDGGRHRVIAFNGLPPAQFPTERPHYE
;
A
#
# COMPACT_ATOMS: atom_id res chain seq x y z
N MET A 1 3.24 3.87 -16.57
CA MET A 1 2.65 3.88 -15.23
C MET A 1 1.71 2.71 -15.03
N HIS A 2 1.83 2.01 -13.91
CA HIS A 2 0.99 0.88 -13.59
C HIS A 2 0.22 1.13 -12.29
N CYS A 3 -1.08 0.83 -12.28
CA CYS A 3 -1.90 0.90 -11.08
C CYS A 3 -2.11 -0.50 -10.52
N HIS A 4 -1.80 -0.69 -9.23
CA HIS A 4 -1.85 -2.00 -8.60
C HIS A 4 -2.60 -1.97 -7.30
N ARG A 5 -3.35 -3.04 -7.04
CA ARG A 5 -3.91 -3.30 -5.73
C ARG A 5 -2.88 -4.09 -4.91
N ASN A 6 -2.56 -3.56 -3.73
CA ASN A 6 -1.71 -4.21 -2.74
C ASN A 6 -2.53 -4.53 -1.50
N ARG A 7 -2.19 -5.62 -0.80
CA ARG A 7 -2.60 -5.81 0.60
C ARG A 7 -1.70 -4.92 1.45
N SER A 8 -2.28 -4.15 2.36
CA SER A 8 -1.55 -3.20 3.21
C SER A 8 -1.37 -3.78 4.60
N ASP A 9 -0.14 -3.75 5.08
CA ASP A 9 0.28 -4.23 6.39
C ASP A 9 1.29 -3.22 6.96
N ARG A 10 1.69 -3.38 8.24
CA ARG A 10 2.70 -2.53 8.87
C ARG A 10 3.65 -3.40 9.65
N HIS A 11 4.95 -3.18 9.45
CA HIS A 11 6.01 -3.94 10.08
C HIS A 11 6.80 -3.05 11.03
N TYR A 12 7.29 -3.66 12.10
CA TYR A 12 8.19 -2.99 13.03
C TYR A 12 9.56 -2.80 12.37
N GLY A 13 10.02 -1.55 12.34
CA GLY A 13 11.28 -1.13 11.70
C GLY A 13 12.50 -1.38 12.56
N GLY A 14 12.38 -1.10 13.86
CA GLY A 14 13.46 -1.28 14.83
C GLY A 14 13.21 -0.44 16.09
N PRO A 15 14.06 -0.61 17.12
CA PRO A 15 13.95 0.09 18.41
C PRO A 15 14.52 1.50 18.43
N GLU A 16 15.12 1.97 17.31
CA GLU A 16 15.62 3.33 17.15
C GLU A 16 14.49 4.35 17.40
N GLU A 17 14.84 5.48 18.03
CA GLU A 17 13.92 6.60 18.34
C GLU A 17 12.60 6.22 19.04
N GLY A 18 12.61 5.21 19.91
CA GLY A 18 11.41 4.79 20.64
C GLY A 18 10.52 3.80 19.88
N GLY A 19 11.05 3.22 18.80
CA GLY A 19 10.36 2.21 18.02
C GLY A 19 9.63 2.83 16.83
N TRP A 20 10.05 2.48 15.63
CA TRP A 20 9.40 2.97 14.41
C TRP A 20 8.77 1.83 13.62
N TRP A 21 7.80 2.19 12.79
CA TRP A 21 7.05 1.25 11.96
C TRP A 21 7.02 1.75 10.52
N TYR A 22 7.01 0.84 9.56
CA TYR A 22 6.83 1.18 8.15
C TYR A 22 5.65 0.45 7.54
N ASP A 23 5.00 1.15 6.62
CA ASP A 23 3.96 0.57 5.79
C ASP A 23 4.61 -0.42 4.82
N CYS A 24 4.02 -1.60 4.74
CA CYS A 24 4.41 -2.63 3.81
C CYS A 24 3.17 -3.16 3.08
N GLY A 25 3.39 -3.92 2.02
CA GLY A 25 2.30 -4.54 1.31
C GLY A 25 2.73 -5.58 0.31
N THR A 26 1.81 -6.47 0.01
CA THR A 26 2.00 -7.54 -0.97
C THR A 26 1.23 -7.19 -2.23
N PHE A 27 1.87 -7.35 -3.38
CA PHE A 27 1.20 -7.20 -4.67
C PHE A 27 0.05 -8.21 -4.80
N VAL A 28 -1.15 -7.75 -5.16
CA VAL A 28 -2.31 -8.63 -5.38
C VAL A 28 -2.62 -8.76 -6.87
N ARG A 29 -2.81 -7.63 -7.56
CA ARG A 29 -3.08 -7.61 -9.00
C ARG A 29 -2.90 -6.24 -9.64
N VAL A 30 -2.73 -6.23 -10.96
CA VAL A 30 -2.79 -5.02 -11.78
C VAL A 30 -4.25 -4.60 -11.98
N LEU A 31 -4.52 -3.29 -11.90
CA LEU A 31 -5.81 -2.68 -12.21
C LEU A 31 -5.83 -1.99 -13.58
N GLY A 32 -4.69 -1.44 -14.01
CA GLY A 32 -4.59 -0.76 -15.30
C GLY A 32 -3.17 -0.35 -15.65
N PHE A 33 -2.95 -0.12 -16.94
CA PHE A 33 -1.71 0.40 -17.52
C PHE A 33 -2.01 1.76 -18.14
N HIS A 34 -1.27 2.77 -17.71
CA HIS A 34 -1.42 4.14 -18.21
C HIS A 34 -0.06 4.65 -18.67
N LEU A 35 -0.03 5.33 -19.81
CA LEU A 35 1.18 6.03 -20.26
C LEU A 35 1.38 7.34 -19.51
N ASP A 36 0.28 7.91 -19.01
CA ASP A 36 0.21 9.18 -18.32
C ASP A 36 0.13 8.99 -16.80
N GLU A 37 0.93 9.77 -16.08
CA GLU A 37 1.04 9.73 -14.63
C GLU A 37 -0.23 10.23 -13.95
N ASP A 38 -0.79 11.35 -14.41
CA ASP A 38 -2.03 11.91 -13.86
C ASP A 38 -3.19 10.92 -13.95
N ARG A 39 -3.36 10.24 -15.09
CA ARG A 39 -4.39 9.21 -15.26
C ARG A 39 -4.19 8.02 -14.33
N ALA A 40 -2.95 7.58 -14.11
CA ALA A 40 -2.66 6.51 -13.16
C ALA A 40 -3.00 6.91 -11.72
N ASN A 41 -2.63 8.14 -11.33
CA ASN A 41 -2.93 8.70 -10.03
C ASN A 41 -4.44 8.89 -9.81
N GLN A 42 -5.16 9.35 -10.82
CA GLN A 42 -6.62 9.47 -10.79
C GLN A 42 -7.31 8.11 -10.61
N LEU A 43 -6.89 7.08 -11.35
CA LEU A 43 -7.42 5.72 -11.18
C LEU A 43 -7.15 5.20 -9.77
N ALA A 44 -5.92 5.38 -9.27
CA ALA A 44 -5.55 4.98 -7.92
C ALA A 44 -6.40 5.70 -6.86
N ALA A 45 -6.61 7.01 -7.00
CA ALA A 45 -7.45 7.80 -6.09
C ALA A 45 -8.91 7.32 -6.11
N CYS A 46 -9.50 7.13 -7.29
CA CYS A 46 -10.87 6.63 -7.43
C CYS A 46 -11.03 5.24 -6.82
N ALA A 47 -10.10 4.33 -7.10
CA ALA A 47 -10.13 2.98 -6.55
C ALA A 47 -9.94 2.98 -5.02
N ASN A 48 -9.09 3.85 -4.48
CA ASN A 48 -8.92 4.00 -3.03
C ASN A 48 -10.19 4.50 -2.35
N ARG A 49 -10.91 5.47 -2.94
CA ARG A 49 -12.21 5.93 -2.41
C ARG A 49 -13.23 4.78 -2.33
N LEU A 50 -13.28 3.92 -3.34
CA LEU A 50 -14.14 2.74 -3.31
C LEU A 50 -13.70 1.76 -2.21
N LEU A 51 -12.40 1.55 -2.06
CA LEU A 51 -11.82 0.68 -1.04
C LEU A 51 -12.10 1.18 0.38
N GLU A 52 -12.18 2.49 0.62
CA GLU A 52 -12.59 3.05 1.90
C GLU A 52 -14.02 2.63 2.26
N VAL A 53 -14.94 2.67 1.30
CA VAL A 53 -16.34 2.26 1.50
C VAL A 53 -16.44 0.75 1.73
N VAL A 54 -15.82 -0.05 0.86
CA VAL A 54 -15.89 -1.52 0.92
C VAL A 54 -15.22 -2.06 2.19
N GLN A 55 -14.14 -1.44 2.64
CA GLN A 55 -13.37 -1.88 3.78
C GLN A 55 -13.69 -1.09 5.06
N ARG A 56 -14.80 -0.35 5.10
CA ARG A 56 -15.20 0.48 6.27
C ARG A 56 -15.28 -0.29 7.60
N ARG A 57 -15.57 -1.59 7.54
CA ARG A 57 -15.65 -2.48 8.72
C ARG A 57 -14.32 -3.14 9.07
N ARG A 58 -13.29 -2.99 8.24
CA ARG A 58 -11.94 -3.46 8.53
C ARG A 58 -11.25 -2.45 9.43
N ARG A 59 -10.54 -2.97 10.43
CA ARG A 59 -9.69 -2.17 11.31
C ARG A 59 -8.65 -1.41 10.51
N GLN A 60 -8.24 -0.26 11.02
CA GLN A 60 -7.16 0.51 10.41
C GLN A 60 -5.82 -0.19 10.66
N VAL A 61 -4.86 0.01 9.75
CA VAL A 61 -3.54 -0.67 9.79
C VAL A 61 -2.70 -0.25 11.01
N ASP A 62 -2.96 0.93 11.57
CA ASP A 62 -2.32 1.46 12.77
C ASP A 62 -2.93 0.92 14.08
N SER A 63 -4.02 0.16 14.01
CA SER A 63 -4.62 -0.46 15.19
C SER A 63 -3.79 -1.65 15.66
N VAL A 64 -3.52 -1.74 16.97
CA VAL A 64 -2.90 -2.92 17.60
C VAL A 64 -3.72 -4.19 17.38
N LEU A 65 -5.03 -4.05 17.15
CA LEU A 65 -5.93 -5.17 16.86
C LEU A 65 -6.08 -5.46 15.37
N TYR A 66 -5.27 -4.84 14.50
CA TYR A 66 -5.31 -5.07 13.07
C TYR A 66 -4.93 -6.53 12.75
N ASP A 67 -5.80 -7.22 12.01
CA ASP A 67 -5.69 -8.63 11.64
C ASP A 67 -5.42 -8.83 10.14
N GLY A 68 -5.04 -7.77 9.43
CA GLY A 68 -4.79 -7.79 8.00
C GLY A 68 -6.02 -7.48 7.13
N GLY A 69 -5.83 -7.63 5.82
CA GLY A 69 -6.93 -7.62 4.84
C GLY A 69 -7.40 -6.25 4.38
N ARG A 70 -6.78 -5.15 4.83
CA ARG A 70 -6.89 -3.88 4.10
C ARG A 70 -6.08 -3.93 2.83
N HIS A 71 -6.58 -3.23 1.84
CA HIS A 71 -5.96 -3.06 0.54
C HIS A 71 -5.87 -1.58 0.21
N ARG A 72 -4.82 -1.24 -0.55
CA ARG A 72 -4.60 0.08 -1.11
C ARG A 72 -4.21 -0.05 -2.58
N VAL A 73 -4.59 0.92 -3.38
CA VAL A 73 -4.11 1.06 -4.75
C VAL A 73 -2.98 2.07 -4.81
N ILE A 74 -1.87 1.68 -5.43
CA ILE A 74 -0.67 2.50 -5.60
C ILE A 74 -0.34 2.55 -7.09
N ALA A 75 -0.01 3.73 -7.58
CA ALA A 75 0.56 3.92 -8.91
C ALA A 75 2.09 3.83 -8.83
N PHE A 76 2.71 3.10 -9.75
CA PHE A 76 4.16 2.90 -9.76
C PHE A 76 4.72 2.98 -11.18
N ASN A 77 5.98 3.41 -11.27
CA ASN A 77 6.75 3.40 -12.51
C ASN A 77 7.51 2.09 -12.65
N GLY A 78 7.41 1.44 -13.82
CA GLY A 78 7.96 0.11 -14.04
C GLY A 78 7.09 -1.01 -13.46
N LEU A 79 7.64 -2.22 -13.38
CA LEU A 79 6.92 -3.39 -12.84
C LEU A 79 6.78 -3.27 -11.31
N PRO A 80 5.62 -3.67 -10.74
CA PRO A 80 5.45 -3.65 -9.30
C PRO A 80 6.40 -4.66 -8.65
N PRO A 81 7.02 -4.32 -7.51
CA PRO A 81 7.74 -5.31 -6.74
C PRO A 81 6.75 -6.31 -6.13
N ALA A 82 7.17 -7.56 -5.94
CA ALA A 82 6.31 -8.59 -5.35
C ALA A 82 5.87 -8.23 -3.91
N GLN A 83 6.76 -7.55 -3.18
CA GLN A 83 6.47 -6.90 -1.90
C GLN A 83 6.91 -5.44 -1.95
N PHE A 84 6.23 -4.59 -1.19
CA PHE A 84 6.56 -3.20 -0.99
C PHE A 84 6.77 -2.93 0.51
N PRO A 85 7.76 -2.13 0.92
CA PRO A 85 8.95 -1.81 0.12
C PRO A 85 9.75 -3.10 -0.18
N THR A 86 10.52 -3.09 -1.28
CA THR A 86 11.35 -4.24 -1.68
C THR A 86 12.36 -4.59 -0.59
N GLU A 87 12.95 -3.57 0.02
CA GLU A 87 13.89 -3.67 1.12
C GLU A 87 13.30 -3.00 2.35
N ARG A 88 13.66 -3.51 3.54
CA ARG A 88 13.27 -2.87 4.79
C ARG A 88 13.89 -1.46 4.83
N PRO A 89 13.12 -0.40 5.13
CA PRO A 89 13.71 0.92 5.30
C PRO A 89 14.72 0.91 6.45
N HIS A 90 15.76 1.72 6.32
CA HIS A 90 16.76 1.91 7.35
C HIS A 90 16.91 3.42 7.55
N TYR A 91 16.71 3.89 8.79
CA TYR A 91 16.90 5.28 9.18
C TYR A 91 18.15 5.32 10.05
N GLU A 92 19.14 6.13 9.68
CA GLU A 92 20.35 6.40 10.46
C GLU A 92 20.14 7.58 11.42
#